data_AF-A0A2E8DXL4-F1
#
_entry.id   AF-A0A2E8DXL4-F1
#
_cell.length_a   1.000
_cell.length_b   1.000
_cell.length_c   1.000
_cell.angle_alpha   90.00
_cell.angle_beta   90.00
_cell.angle_gamma   90.00
#
_symmetry.space_group_name_H-M   'P 1'
#
loop_
_entity.id
_entity.type
_entity.pdbx_description
1 polymer ?
#
loop_
_entity_poly.entity_id
_entity_poly.type
_entity_poly.pdbx_seq_one_letter_code
_entity_poly.pdbx_strand_id
1 'polypeptide(L)'
;MAYDNTLILDHIEQTHNTELLSEREKHLVGLAVTMTRGCQICTRNRVKKAQSIGLTDDEINALIAVTSAVNSGVTAATARAAFRMIDEEEAEECNDVCSPIPR
;
A
#
# COMPACT_ATOMS: atom_id res chain seq x y z
N MET A 1 -27.93 3.07 -15.80
CA MET A 1 -27.27 1.94 -16.47
C MET A 1 -26.34 1.30 -15.46
N ALA A 2 -26.33 -0.02 -15.32
CA ALA A 2 -25.37 -0.70 -14.46
C ALA A 2 -23.97 -0.55 -15.07
N TYR A 3 -22.95 -0.38 -14.23
CA TYR A 3 -21.56 -0.34 -14.65
C TYR A 3 -21.13 -1.71 -15.18
N ASP A 4 -20.66 -1.79 -16.42
CA ASP A 4 -20.04 -3.00 -16.97
C ASP A 4 -18.63 -3.13 -16.42
N ASN A 5 -18.42 -4.15 -15.58
CA ASN A 5 -17.16 -4.44 -14.91
C ASN A 5 -16.43 -5.66 -15.49
N THR A 6 -16.84 -6.17 -16.66
CA THR A 6 -16.27 -7.41 -17.26
C THR A 6 -14.75 -7.33 -17.36
N LEU A 7 -14.20 -6.23 -17.89
CA LEU A 7 -12.75 -6.03 -18.01
C LEU A 7 -12.00 -6.08 -16.68
N ILE A 8 -12.62 -5.58 -15.61
CA ILE A 8 -12.02 -5.61 -14.27
C ILE A 8 -12.01 -7.04 -13.72
N LEU A 9 -13.12 -7.77 -13.90
CA LEU A 9 -13.23 -9.15 -13.44
C LEU A 9 -12.24 -10.06 -14.18
N ASP A 10 -12.15 -9.93 -15.50
CA ASP A 10 -11.19 -10.68 -16.32
C ASP A 10 -9.75 -10.42 -15.89
N HIS A 11 -9.40 -9.17 -15.62
CA HIS A 11 -8.05 -8.83 -15.18
C HIS A 11 -7.74 -9.36 -13.78
N ILE A 12 -8.71 -9.30 -12.85
CA ILE A 12 -8.56 -9.89 -11.51
C ILE A 12 -8.34 -11.39 -11.61
N GLU A 13 -9.10 -12.08 -12.45
CA GLU A 13 -8.96 -13.53 -12.64
C GLU A 13 -7.61 -13.90 -13.25
N GLN A 14 -7.21 -13.22 -14.33
CA GLN A 14 -5.92 -13.45 -14.99
C GLN A 14 -4.73 -13.25 -14.04
N THR A 15 -4.75 -12.18 -13.25
CA THR A 15 -3.67 -11.88 -12.29
C THR A 15 -3.65 -12.83 -11.09
N HIS A 16 -4.79 -13.44 -10.74
CA HIS A 16 -4.87 -14.42 -9.66
C HIS A 16 -4.43 -15.83 -10.08
N ASN A 17 -4.44 -16.15 -11.38
CA ASN A 17 -4.12 -17.47 -11.93
C ASN A 17 -2.60 -17.77 -12.06
N THR A 18 -1.74 -17.04 -11.35
CA THR A 18 -0.31 -17.37 -11.31
C THR A 18 -0.03 -18.60 -10.44
N GLU A 19 0.76 -19.54 -10.95
CA GLU A 19 1.22 -20.73 -10.20
C GLU A 19 2.50 -20.45 -9.40
N LEU A 20 3.09 -19.25 -9.53
CA LEU A 20 4.32 -18.87 -8.83
C LEU A 20 4.11 -18.49 -7.36
N LEU A 21 2.86 -18.25 -6.97
CA LEU A 21 2.45 -17.98 -5.60
C LEU A 21 1.37 -18.98 -5.22
N SER A 22 1.47 -19.54 -4.02
CA SER A 22 0.41 -20.33 -3.41
C SER A 22 -0.83 -19.47 -3.13
N GLU A 23 -1.99 -20.12 -3.01
CA GLU A 23 -3.23 -19.43 -2.62
C GLU A 23 -3.08 -18.71 -1.28
N ARG A 24 -2.35 -19.32 -0.33
CA ARG A 24 -1.99 -18.69 0.95
C ARG A 24 -1.28 -17.35 0.73
N GLU A 25 -0.23 -17.32 -0.09
CA GLU A 25 0.54 -16.09 -0.34
C GLU A 25 -0.30 -15.01 -1.00
N LYS A 26 -1.10 -15.36 -2.02
CA LYS A 26 -2.04 -14.43 -2.68
C LYS A 26 -3.03 -13.83 -1.69
N HIS A 27 -3.53 -14.63 -0.76
CA HIS A 27 -4.45 -14.17 0.28
C HIS A 27 -3.78 -13.22 1.29
N LEU A 28 -2.57 -13.55 1.76
CA LEU A 28 -1.81 -12.70 2.69
C LEU A 28 -1.47 -11.34 2.05
N VAL A 29 -0.96 -11.34 0.80
CA VAL A 29 -0.66 -10.10 0.06
C VAL A 29 -1.91 -9.27 -0.11
N GLY A 30 -3.01 -9.88 -0.56
CA GLY A 30 -4.23 -9.14 -0.80
C GLY A 30 -4.89 -8.61 0.48
N LEU A 31 -4.82 -9.35 1.59
CA LEU A 31 -5.25 -8.85 2.91
C LEU A 31 -4.45 -7.61 3.32
N ALA A 32 -3.12 -7.68 3.22
CA ALA A 32 -2.25 -6.55 3.53
C ALA A 32 -2.61 -5.30 2.72
N VAL A 33 -2.82 -5.45 1.41
CA VAL A 33 -3.25 -4.35 0.52
C VAL A 33 -4.62 -3.79 0.95
N THR A 34 -5.61 -4.64 1.18
CA THR A 34 -6.96 -4.14 1.55
C THR A 34 -6.98 -3.40 2.89
N MET A 35 -6.15 -3.83 3.84
CA MET A 35 -6.01 -3.19 5.15
C MET A 35 -5.34 -1.82 5.04
N THR A 36 -4.22 -1.71 4.32
CA THR A 36 -3.51 -0.42 4.17
C THR A 36 -4.27 0.60 3.33
N ARG A 37 -5.14 0.13 2.42
CA ARG A 37 -6.05 1.00 1.64
C ARG A 37 -7.36 1.32 2.36
N GLY A 38 -7.65 0.70 3.50
CA GLY A 38 -8.83 0.98 4.32
C GLY A 38 -10.17 0.49 3.75
N CYS A 39 -10.17 -0.43 2.78
CA CYS A 39 -11.42 -0.95 2.19
C CYS A 39 -12.07 -2.02 3.09
N GLN A 40 -13.01 -1.63 3.96
CA GLN A 40 -13.65 -2.53 4.93
C GLN A 40 -14.35 -3.75 4.29
N ILE A 41 -15.08 -3.54 3.19
CA ILE A 41 -15.77 -4.63 2.47
C ILE A 41 -14.77 -5.59 1.84
N CYS A 42 -13.70 -5.06 1.23
CA CYS A 42 -12.65 -5.86 0.63
C CYS A 42 -11.92 -6.70 1.69
N THR A 43 -11.56 -6.07 2.81
CA THR A 43 -10.91 -6.74 3.96
C THR A 43 -11.79 -7.85 4.50
N ARG A 44 -13.07 -7.58 4.78
CA ARG A 44 -14.03 -8.61 5.23
C ARG A 44 -14.10 -9.79 4.28
N ASN A 45 -14.24 -9.54 2.97
CA ASN A 45 -14.36 -10.61 1.98
C ASN A 45 -13.07 -11.43 1.87
N ARG A 46 -11.89 -10.79 1.99
CA ARG A 46 -10.61 -11.48 1.98
C ARG A 46 -10.35 -12.28 3.26
N VAL A 47 -10.75 -11.80 4.44
CA VAL A 47 -10.68 -12.57 5.69
C VAL A 47 -11.48 -13.86 5.57
N LYS A 48 -12.72 -13.77 5.08
CA LYS A 48 -13.57 -14.96 4.85
C LYS A 48 -12.93 -15.98 3.91
N LYS A 49 -12.35 -15.51 2.79
CA LYS A 49 -11.68 -16.40 1.84
C LYS A 49 -10.41 -17.03 2.43
N ALA A 50 -9.61 -16.25 3.15
CA ALA A 50 -8.42 -16.75 3.84
C ALA A 50 -8.77 -17.86 4.84
N GLN A 51 -9.80 -17.64 5.67
CA GLN A 51 -10.29 -18.66 6.60
C GLN A 51 -10.81 -19.91 5.87
N SER A 52 -11.48 -19.74 4.71
CA SER A 52 -11.99 -20.88 3.93
C SER A 52 -10.91 -21.79 3.35
N ILE A 53 -9.68 -21.28 3.21
CA ILE A 53 -8.51 -22.08 2.79
C ILE A 53 -7.63 -22.52 3.96
N GLY A 54 -8.11 -22.34 5.20
CA GLY A 54 -7.47 -22.85 6.41
C GLY A 54 -6.51 -21.89 7.12
N LEU A 55 -6.46 -20.60 6.77
CA LEU A 55 -5.69 -19.64 7.58
C LEU A 55 -6.36 -19.46 8.94
N THR A 56 -5.57 -19.53 10.00
CA THR A 56 -6.06 -19.36 11.37
C THR A 56 -6.17 -17.88 11.75
N ASP A 57 -6.94 -17.59 12.78
CA ASP A 57 -7.04 -16.23 13.33
C ASP A 57 -5.68 -15.74 13.86
N ASP A 58 -4.84 -16.63 14.41
CA ASP A 58 -3.49 -16.30 14.85
C ASP A 58 -2.58 -15.87 13.68
N GLU A 59 -2.68 -16.54 12.54
CA GLU A 59 -1.93 -16.19 11.34
C GLU A 59 -2.40 -14.84 10.77
N ILE A 60 -3.71 -14.59 10.79
CA ILE A 60 -4.28 -13.30 10.36
C ILE A 60 -3.86 -12.18 11.33
N ASN A 61 -3.85 -12.44 12.64
CA ASN A 61 -3.36 -11.48 13.63
C ASN A 61 -1.86 -11.17 13.45
N ALA A 62 -1.05 -12.19 13.16
CA ALA A 62 0.37 -11.99 12.83
C ALA A 62 0.54 -11.14 11.57
N LEU A 63 -0.27 -11.39 10.52
CA LEU A 63 -0.29 -10.56 9.31
C LEU A 63 -0.67 -9.10 9.62
N ILE A 64 -1.67 -8.87 10.47
CA ILE A 64 -2.10 -7.53 10.88
C ILE A 64 -0.94 -6.79 11.56
N ALA A 65 -0.23 -7.44 12.47
CA ALA A 65 0.90 -6.85 13.18
C ALA A 65 2.03 -6.44 12.23
N VAL A 66 2.44 -7.35 11.33
CA VAL A 66 3.47 -7.07 10.32
C VAL A 66 3.04 -5.96 9.37
N THR A 67 1.80 -6.03 8.84
CA THR A 67 1.26 -5.02 7.92
C THR A 67 1.21 -3.64 8.57
N SER A 68 0.79 -3.56 9.84
CA SER A 68 0.70 -2.30 10.59
C SER A 68 2.08 -1.66 10.79
N ALA A 69 3.08 -2.47 11.15
CA ALA A 69 4.45 -2.00 11.33
C ALA A 69 5.05 -1.47 10.01
N VAL A 70 4.89 -2.22 8.91
CA VAL A 70 5.36 -1.81 7.58
C VAL A 70 4.66 -0.52 7.13
N ASN A 71 3.33 -0.45 7.27
CA ASN A 71 2.56 0.72 6.85
C ASN A 71 2.92 1.97 7.67
N SER A 72 3.15 1.83 8.98
CA SER A 72 3.67 2.91 9.84
C SER A 72 5.03 3.43 9.34
N GLY A 73 5.93 2.52 8.96
CA GLY A 73 7.22 2.86 8.36
C GLY A 73 7.07 3.65 7.06
N VAL A 74 6.15 3.24 6.17
CA VAL A 74 5.84 3.97 4.92
C VAL A 74 5.33 5.37 5.24
N THR A 75 4.38 5.53 6.16
CA THR A 75 3.89 6.86 6.58
C THR A 75 5.02 7.77 7.04
N ALA A 76 5.90 7.26 7.90
CA ALA A 76 7.02 8.02 8.43
C ALA A 76 8.06 8.38 7.34
N ALA A 77 8.36 7.44 6.44
CA ALA A 77 9.29 7.68 5.33
C ALA A 77 8.76 8.72 4.35
N THR A 78 7.49 8.63 3.97
CA THR A 78 6.83 9.60 3.08
C THR A 78 6.84 11.00 3.69
N ALA A 79 6.52 11.14 4.98
CA ALA A 79 6.58 12.44 5.65
C ALA A 79 8.00 13.03 5.66
N ARG A 80 9.02 12.20 5.94
CA ARG A 80 10.43 12.64 5.89
C ARG A 80 10.88 13.04 4.49
N ALA A 81 10.40 12.36 3.44
CA ALA A 81 10.70 12.75 2.07
C ALA A 81 10.12 14.14 1.76
N ALA A 82 8.90 14.44 2.20
CA ALA A 82 8.30 15.76 2.05
C ALA A 82 9.12 16.86 2.75
N PHE A 83 9.60 16.62 3.99
CA PHE A 83 10.48 17.58 4.66
C PHE A 83 11.77 17.84 3.89
N ARG A 84 12.41 16.79 3.34
CA ARG A 84 13.62 16.95 2.53
C ARG A 84 13.37 17.78 1.27
N MET A 85 12.23 17.56 0.60
CA MET A 85 11.87 18.33 -0.60
C MET A 85 11.69 19.82 -0.26
N ILE A 86 11.07 20.14 0.88
CA ILE A 86 10.93 21.53 1.36
C ILE A 86 12.32 22.13 1.66
N ASP A 87 13.19 21.41 2.38
CA ASP A 87 14.54 21.88 2.71
C ASP A 87 15.39 22.11 1.43
N GLU A 88 15.24 21.26 0.41
CA GLU A 88 15.92 21.38 -0.89
C GLU A 88 15.40 22.60 -1.69
N GLU A 89 14.09 22.84 -1.71
CA GLU A 89 13.48 24.04 -2.33
C GLU A 89 13.99 25.34 -1.68
N GLU A 90 14.07 25.40 -0.34
CA GLU A 90 14.60 26.56 0.39
C GLU A 90 16.09 26.81 0.10
N ALA A 91 16.87 25.75 -0.14
CA ALA A 91 18.29 25.86 -0.46
C ALA A 91 18.55 26.36 -1.90
N GLU A 92 17.63 26.14 -2.84
CA GLU A 92 17.74 26.62 -4.22
C GLU A 92 17.43 28.13 -4.37
N GLU A 93 16.83 28.78 -3.37
CA GLU A 93 16.41 30.20 -3.45
C GLU A 93 17.54 31.24 -3.23
N CYS A 94 18.81 30.84 -3.06
CA CYS A 94 19.94 31.79 -2.91
C CYS A 94 20.96 31.71 -4.06
N ASN A 95 20.64 32.39 -5.16
CA ASN A 95 21.57 32.64 -6.27
C ASN A 95 22.21 34.04 -6.14
N ASP A 96 23.28 34.35 -6.88
CA ASP A 96 24.09 35.61 -6.84
C ASP A 96 23.30 36.93 -6.94
N VAL A 97 22.00 36.89 -7.21
CA VAL A 97 21.08 38.03 -7.17
C VAL A 97 20.66 38.40 -5.72
N CYS A 98 20.72 37.45 -4.78
CA CYS A 98 20.22 37.60 -3.40
C CYS A 98 21.28 38.08 -2.39
N SER A 99 22.52 38.39 -2.82
CA SER A 99 23.48 39.02 -1.91
C SER A 99 23.15 40.50 -1.75
N PRO A 100 22.90 41.03 -0.53
CA PRO A 100 22.66 42.46 -0.31
C PRO A 100 23.92 43.32 -0.58
N ILE A 101 25.04 42.69 -0.96
CA ILE A 101 26.30 43.35 -1.32
C ILE A 101 26.60 43.03 -2.79
N PRO A 102 26.25 43.92 -3.73
CA PRO A 102 26.71 43.78 -5.11
C PRO A 102 28.24 43.92 -5.16
N ARG A 103 28.93 43.04 -5.89
CA ARG A 103 30.34 43.22 -6.27
C ARG A 103 30.49 44.20 -7.42
#